data_AF-A0A4V1IWX1-F1
#
_entry.id   AF-A0A4V1IWX1-F1
#
_cell.length_a   1.000
_cell.length_b   1.000
_cell.length_c   1.000
_cell.angle_alpha   90.00
_cell.angle_beta   90.00
_cell.angle_gamma   90.00
#
_symmetry.space_group_name_H-M   'P 1'
#
loop_
_entity.id
_entity.type
_entity.pdbx_description
1 polymer ?
#
loop_
_entity_poly.entity_id
_entity_poly.type
_entity_poly.pdbx_seq_one_letter_code
_entity_poly.pdbx_strand_id
1 'polypeptide(L)'
;MARIIYEMSAMDKVVLLDSLERELNVCVDYLISETTRTTDLAYASHWLRESPDRAELRRINAMGLEAYRALLAQENAHAYQALDDTASVPLDPRLIAAHMKHVCQQIPNGLVIDSVRDALLQLSPPPGSSLPPLVLLTHQIYAWQPTEQQIATVRQLLCLDAARYRCLVRVMQLANHILQVQQTDQITPAGLAVLLPVTSGTEVTDVAMLKHWHACFGALMTHCWHVFEPSAHVYAEDHSSAPHTSGWQLVAGWRPKAK
;
A
#
# COMPACT_ATOMS: atom_id res chain seq x y z
N MET A 1 -15.40 -1.93 19.68
CA MET A 1 -15.73 -1.62 18.27
C MET A 1 -15.79 -2.84 17.35
N ALA A 2 -15.25 -4.02 17.71
CA ALA A 2 -15.27 -5.22 16.84
C ALA A 2 -16.64 -5.89 16.64
N ARG A 3 -17.70 -5.47 17.36
CA ARG A 3 -19.01 -6.15 17.35
C ARG A 3 -20.01 -5.61 16.31
N ILE A 4 -19.74 -4.45 15.69
CA ILE A 4 -20.66 -3.79 14.75
C ILE A 4 -20.43 -4.25 13.29
N ILE A 5 -19.25 -4.79 12.98
CA ILE A 5 -18.87 -5.18 11.60
C ILE A 5 -19.61 -6.45 11.14
N TYR A 6 -20.09 -7.29 12.07
CA TYR A 6 -20.78 -8.54 11.73
C TYR A 6 -22.25 -8.34 11.27
N GLU A 7 -22.82 -7.14 11.46
CA GLU A 7 -24.23 -6.84 11.13
C GLU A 7 -24.39 -5.86 9.94
N MET A 8 -23.32 -5.53 9.23
CA MET A 8 -23.42 -4.70 8.03
C MET A 8 -24.03 -5.51 6.87
N SER A 9 -25.04 -4.94 6.22
CA SER A 9 -25.59 -5.47 4.97
C SER A 9 -24.48 -5.60 3.93
N ALA A 10 -24.61 -6.55 3.00
CA ALA A 10 -23.70 -6.67 1.87
C ALA A 10 -23.58 -5.35 1.08
N MET A 11 -24.67 -4.60 0.99
CA MET A 11 -24.71 -3.30 0.32
C MET A 11 -23.93 -2.22 1.07
N ASP A 12 -23.99 -2.19 2.41
CA ASP A 12 -23.22 -1.25 3.22
C ASP A 12 -21.71 -1.52 3.15
N LYS A 13 -21.33 -2.79 2.99
CA LYS A 13 -19.92 -3.19 2.81
C LYS A 13 -19.35 -2.69 1.49
N VAL A 14 -20.12 -2.76 0.41
CA VAL A 14 -19.71 -2.26 -0.91
C VAL A 14 -19.51 -0.75 -0.87
N VAL A 15 -20.51 -0.01 -0.37
CA VAL A 15 -20.43 1.46 -0.26
C VAL A 15 -19.26 1.91 0.60
N LEU A 16 -19.02 1.23 1.73
CA LEU A 16 -17.87 1.50 2.58
C LEU A 16 -16.55 1.26 1.82
N LEU A 17 -16.42 0.12 1.12
CA LEU A 17 -15.19 -0.24 0.42
C LEU A 17 -14.88 0.72 -0.72
N ASP A 18 -15.88 1.17 -1.47
CA ASP A 18 -15.72 2.18 -2.52
C ASP A 18 -15.22 3.52 -1.95
N SER A 19 -15.76 3.93 -0.80
CA SER A 19 -15.32 5.14 -0.11
C SER A 19 -13.88 5.02 0.38
N LEU A 20 -13.50 3.88 0.98
CA LEU A 20 -12.15 3.62 1.45
C LEU A 20 -11.15 3.50 0.29
N GLU A 21 -11.55 2.89 -0.83
CA GLU A 21 -10.74 2.80 -2.05
C GLU A 21 -10.41 4.19 -2.60
N ARG A 22 -11.42 5.08 -2.67
CA ARG A 22 -11.21 6.47 -3.11
C ARG A 22 -10.22 7.21 -2.20
N GLU A 23 -10.45 7.14 -0.89
CA GLU A 23 -9.58 7.81 0.10
C GLU A 23 -8.13 7.28 0.02
N LEU A 24 -7.97 5.96 -0.09
CA LEU A 24 -6.68 5.31 -0.27
C LEU A 24 -5.99 5.78 -1.55
N ASN A 25 -6.73 5.92 -2.64
CA ASN A 25 -6.19 6.39 -3.91
C ASN A 25 -5.63 7.80 -3.81
N VAL A 26 -6.37 8.74 -3.19
CA VAL A 26 -5.93 10.12 -2.99
C VAL A 26 -4.68 10.17 -2.11
N CYS A 27 -4.61 9.34 -1.06
CA CYS A 27 -3.43 9.24 -0.21
C CYS A 27 -2.20 8.74 -0.98
N VAL A 28 -2.36 7.66 -1.76
CA VAL A 28 -1.26 7.07 -2.54
C VAL A 28 -0.80 8.05 -3.63
N ASP A 29 -1.74 8.68 -4.35
CA ASP A 29 -1.41 9.67 -5.39
C ASP A 29 -0.62 10.84 -4.81
N TYR A 30 -1.01 11.34 -3.64
CA TYR A 30 -0.23 12.37 -2.94
C TYR A 30 1.19 11.89 -2.68
N LEU A 31 1.37 10.74 -2.02
CA LEU A 31 2.68 10.23 -1.59
C LEU A 31 3.64 9.92 -2.75
N ILE A 32 3.12 9.54 -3.92
CA ILE A 32 3.95 9.25 -5.11
C ILE A 32 4.08 10.43 -6.08
N SER A 33 3.33 11.52 -5.84
CA SER A 33 3.30 12.72 -6.68
C SER A 33 4.65 13.42 -6.75
N GLU A 34 4.92 14.09 -7.86
CA GLU A 34 6.15 14.87 -8.07
C GLU A 34 6.36 15.95 -7.01
N THR A 35 5.27 16.54 -6.49
CA THR A 35 5.30 17.57 -5.45
C THR A 35 5.91 17.06 -4.14
N THR A 36 5.65 15.79 -3.80
CA THR A 36 6.24 15.14 -2.61
C THR A 36 7.70 14.73 -2.86
N ARG A 37 8.12 14.58 -4.13
CA ARG A 37 9.48 14.14 -4.48
C ARG A 37 10.56 15.18 -4.24
N THR A 38 10.20 16.46 -4.21
CA THR A 38 11.19 17.56 -4.19
C THR A 38 11.72 17.90 -2.80
N THR A 39 11.10 17.40 -1.73
CA THR A 39 11.41 17.83 -0.35
C THR A 39 11.92 16.72 0.57
N ASP A 40 11.45 15.47 0.46
CA ASP A 40 11.75 14.42 1.47
C ASP A 40 11.96 13.00 0.91
N LEU A 41 12.17 12.86 -0.40
CA LEU A 41 12.21 11.55 -1.05
C LEU A 41 13.32 10.63 -0.52
N ALA A 42 14.46 11.20 -0.10
CA ALA A 42 15.58 10.51 0.52
C ALA A 42 15.19 9.66 1.75
N TYR A 43 14.08 10.00 2.40
CA TYR A 43 13.58 9.40 3.63
C TYR A 43 12.17 8.82 3.45
N ALA A 44 11.80 8.40 2.24
CA ALA A 44 10.43 7.95 1.95
C ALA A 44 9.93 6.80 2.84
N SER A 45 10.82 5.95 3.39
CA SER A 45 10.38 4.92 4.33
C SER A 45 10.08 5.48 5.73
N HIS A 46 10.64 6.63 6.11
CA HIS A 46 10.29 7.34 7.34
C HIS A 46 8.82 7.75 7.38
N TRP A 47 8.19 8.00 6.22
CA TRP A 47 6.75 8.28 6.13
C TRP A 47 5.91 7.20 6.80
N LEU A 48 6.33 5.94 6.67
CA LEU A 48 5.65 4.79 7.26
C LEU A 48 6.20 4.39 8.64
N ARG A 49 7.41 4.83 9.02
CA ARG A 49 8.02 4.48 10.33
C ARG A 49 7.65 5.45 11.43
N GLU A 50 7.63 6.75 11.11
CA GLU A 50 7.46 7.81 12.08
C GLU A 50 5.98 8.09 12.35
N SER A 51 5.67 8.43 13.61
CA SER A 51 4.32 8.86 13.98
C SER A 51 4.20 10.37 13.77
N PRO A 52 3.18 10.84 13.03
CA PRO A 52 2.92 12.27 12.89
C PRO A 52 2.33 12.86 14.18
N ASP A 53 2.06 14.16 14.16
CA ASP A 53 1.28 14.81 15.21
C ASP A 53 -0.09 14.13 15.40
N ARG A 54 -0.42 13.80 16.66
CA ARG A 54 -1.63 13.04 16.99
C ARG A 54 -2.90 13.87 16.94
N ALA A 55 -2.83 15.19 17.07
CA ALA A 55 -3.99 16.05 16.92
C ALA A 55 -4.37 16.15 15.45
N GLU A 56 -3.39 16.40 14.57
CA GLU A 56 -3.60 16.43 13.12
C GLU A 56 -4.05 15.07 12.58
N LEU A 57 -3.46 13.97 13.04
CA LEU A 57 -3.89 12.62 12.63
C LEU A 57 -5.36 12.35 13.01
N ARG A 58 -5.81 12.82 14.18
CA ARG A 58 -7.21 12.68 14.58
C ARG A 58 -8.14 13.51 13.71
N ARG A 59 -7.72 14.72 13.29
CA ARG A 59 -8.49 15.59 12.41
C ARG A 59 -8.66 14.93 11.04
N ILE A 60 -7.57 14.55 10.38
CA ILE A 60 -7.64 13.92 9.05
C ILE A 60 -8.42 12.59 9.09
N ASN A 61 -8.23 11.76 10.13
CA ASN A 61 -9.00 10.51 10.27
C ASN A 61 -10.52 10.74 10.41
N ALA A 62 -10.94 11.88 10.95
CA ALA A 62 -12.35 12.19 11.15
C ALA A 62 -13.04 12.76 9.90
N MET A 63 -12.30 13.42 9.00
CA MET A 63 -12.88 14.14 7.85
C MET A 63 -12.45 13.62 6.47
N GLY A 64 -11.33 12.89 6.38
CA GLY A 64 -10.70 12.52 5.12
C GLY A 64 -9.71 13.58 4.62
N LEU A 65 -8.79 13.17 3.76
CA LEU A 65 -7.68 13.98 3.24
C LEU A 65 -8.17 15.19 2.46
N GLU A 66 -9.16 15.05 1.58
CA GLU A 66 -9.65 16.16 0.75
C GLU A 66 -10.27 17.28 1.60
N ALA A 67 -11.14 16.90 2.54
CA ALA A 67 -11.75 17.85 3.48
C ALA A 67 -10.70 18.50 4.38
N TYR A 68 -9.70 17.73 4.83
CA TYR A 68 -8.59 18.25 5.62
C TYR A 68 -7.74 19.26 4.85
N ARG A 69 -7.46 19.01 3.56
CA ARG A 69 -6.76 19.98 2.69
C ARG A 69 -7.55 21.27 2.52
N ALA A 70 -8.86 21.16 2.31
CA ALA A 70 -9.74 22.32 2.19
C ALA A 70 -9.75 23.16 3.48
N LEU A 71 -9.79 22.50 4.64
CA LEU A 71 -9.72 23.16 5.95
C LEU A 71 -8.39 23.91 6.13
N LEU A 72 -7.26 23.27 5.84
CA LEU A 72 -5.95 23.93 5.93
C LEU A 72 -5.83 25.10 4.95
N ALA A 73 -6.40 25.00 3.75
CA ALA A 73 -6.42 26.10 2.80
C ALA A 73 -7.22 27.29 3.34
N GLN A 74 -8.34 27.05 4.03
CA GLN A 74 -9.14 28.10 4.67
C GLN A 74 -8.42 28.74 5.87
N GLU A 75 -7.84 27.92 6.76
CA GLU A 75 -7.09 28.39 7.93
C GLU A 75 -5.88 29.24 7.53
N ASN A 76 -5.21 28.85 6.44
CA ASN A 76 -4.03 29.54 5.93
C ASN A 76 -4.35 30.65 4.90
N ALA A 77 -5.60 30.81 4.45
CA ALA A 77 -6.00 31.85 3.49
C ALA A 77 -5.64 33.27 3.96
N HIS A 78 -5.61 33.48 5.28
CA HIS A 78 -5.18 34.75 5.88
C HIS A 78 -3.65 34.94 5.88
N ALA A 79 -2.87 33.86 5.81
CA ALA A 79 -1.40 33.90 5.79
C ALA A 79 -0.82 34.01 4.36
N TYR A 80 -1.54 33.52 3.34
CA TYR A 80 -1.05 33.41 1.96
C TYR A 80 -1.54 34.50 0.99
N GLN A 81 -2.11 35.61 1.46
CA GLN A 81 -2.47 36.76 0.60
C GLN A 81 -1.29 37.38 -0.18
N ALA A 82 -0.06 36.85 -0.06
CA ALA A 82 1.14 37.34 -0.72
C ALA A 82 1.82 36.34 -1.69
N LEU A 83 1.33 35.11 -1.84
CA LEU A 83 2.01 34.08 -2.64
C LEU A 83 1.02 33.31 -3.53
N ASP A 84 1.14 33.57 -4.84
CA ASP A 84 0.70 32.81 -6.02
C ASP A 84 -0.49 31.83 -5.84
N ASP A 85 -1.61 32.13 -6.51
CA ASP A 85 -2.92 31.43 -6.44
C ASP A 85 -2.89 29.92 -6.79
N THR A 86 -1.74 29.37 -7.15
CA THR A 86 -1.56 27.96 -7.53
C THR A 86 -0.80 27.11 -6.52
N ALA A 87 -0.29 27.69 -5.42
CA ALA A 87 0.49 26.93 -4.44
C ALA A 87 -0.42 26.14 -3.48
N SER A 88 -0.54 24.82 -3.69
CA SER A 88 -1.23 23.95 -2.74
C SER A 88 -0.49 23.90 -1.40
N VAL A 89 -1.21 23.99 -0.27
CA VAL A 89 -0.62 23.88 1.08
C VAL A 89 0.17 22.56 1.19
N PRO A 90 1.48 22.60 1.48
CA PRO A 90 2.28 21.38 1.62
C PRO A 90 1.83 20.62 2.87
N LEU A 91 1.59 19.32 2.73
CA LEU A 91 1.24 18.43 3.84
C LEU A 91 2.42 17.54 4.19
N ASP A 92 2.60 17.26 5.48
CA ASP A 92 3.57 16.29 5.97
C ASP A 92 3.24 14.88 5.41
N PRO A 93 4.14 14.26 4.61
CA PRO A 93 3.94 12.92 4.08
C PRO A 93 3.73 11.85 5.17
N ARG A 94 4.30 12.03 6.37
CA ARG A 94 4.08 11.11 7.51
C ARG A 94 2.63 11.13 7.97
N LEU A 95 1.99 12.30 7.94
CA LEU A 95 0.59 12.43 8.28
C LEU A 95 -0.29 11.68 7.28
N ILE A 96 0.01 11.83 5.99
CA ILE A 96 -0.74 11.17 4.91
C ILE A 96 -0.52 9.64 4.96
N ALA A 97 0.71 9.20 5.15
CA ALA A 97 1.03 7.79 5.31
C ALA A 97 0.34 7.16 6.53
N ALA A 98 0.29 7.86 7.67
CA ALA A 98 -0.44 7.39 8.85
C ALA A 98 -1.95 7.34 8.61
N HIS A 99 -2.54 8.32 7.91
CA HIS A 99 -3.94 8.29 7.52
C HIS A 99 -4.24 7.14 6.55
N MET A 100 -3.41 6.93 5.54
CA MET A 100 -3.50 5.79 4.63
C MET A 100 -3.51 4.46 5.39
N LYS A 101 -2.65 4.31 6.40
CA LYS A 101 -2.65 3.13 7.27
C LYS A 101 -3.98 2.95 8.01
N HIS A 102 -4.52 4.05 8.51
CA HIS A 102 -5.82 4.05 9.18
C HIS A 102 -6.94 3.61 8.23
N VAL A 103 -6.98 4.11 7.00
CA VAL A 103 -7.94 3.70 5.96
C VAL A 103 -7.85 2.20 5.70
N CYS A 104 -6.66 1.65 5.49
CA CYS A 104 -6.46 0.21 5.30
C CYS A 104 -6.96 -0.62 6.50
N GLN A 105 -6.77 -0.13 7.73
CA GLN A 105 -7.25 -0.79 8.94
C GLN A 105 -8.78 -0.79 9.10
N GLN A 106 -9.48 0.11 8.40
CA GLN A 106 -10.95 0.12 8.38
C GLN A 106 -11.54 -0.92 7.42
N ILE A 107 -10.73 -1.50 6.53
CA ILE A 107 -11.19 -2.53 5.59
C ILE A 107 -11.53 -3.80 6.37
N PRO A 108 -12.78 -4.29 6.31
CA PRO A 108 -13.18 -5.49 7.04
C PRO A 108 -12.30 -6.69 6.66
N ASN A 109 -11.73 -7.39 7.64
CA ASN A 109 -10.79 -8.51 7.43
C ASN A 109 -9.47 -8.15 6.71
N GLY A 110 -9.09 -6.86 6.65
CA GLY A 110 -7.83 -6.40 6.05
C GLY A 110 -7.81 -6.36 4.52
N LEU A 111 -6.72 -5.90 3.90
CA LEU A 111 -6.57 -5.93 2.44
C LEU A 111 -6.40 -7.35 1.90
N VAL A 112 -5.65 -8.18 2.64
CA VAL A 112 -5.45 -9.60 2.39
C VAL A 112 -6.22 -10.36 3.46
N ILE A 113 -7.24 -11.10 3.03
CA ILE A 113 -8.06 -11.93 3.91
C ILE A 113 -7.19 -13.06 4.51
N ASP A 114 -7.44 -13.42 5.76
CA ASP A 114 -6.66 -14.41 6.50
C ASP A 114 -6.52 -15.75 5.75
N SER A 115 -7.60 -16.25 5.13
CA SER A 115 -7.54 -17.48 4.32
C SER A 115 -6.64 -17.36 3.08
N VAL A 116 -6.57 -16.17 2.48
CA VAL A 116 -5.67 -15.89 1.35
C VAL A 116 -4.24 -15.83 1.85
N ARG A 117 -4.00 -15.13 2.96
CA ARG A 117 -2.67 -15.09 3.60
C ARG A 117 -2.16 -16.50 3.93
N ASP A 118 -2.99 -17.34 4.53
CA ASP A 118 -2.62 -18.72 4.88
C ASP A 118 -2.28 -19.56 3.64
N ALA A 119 -3.04 -19.40 2.56
CA ALA A 119 -2.72 -20.04 1.28
C ALA A 119 -1.38 -19.53 0.71
N LEU A 120 -1.10 -18.23 0.80
CA LEU A 120 0.19 -17.66 0.38
C LEU A 120 1.35 -18.22 1.21
N LEU A 121 1.17 -18.36 2.53
CA LEU A 121 2.16 -18.94 3.44
C LEU A 121 2.45 -20.41 3.15
N GLN A 122 1.49 -21.16 2.60
CA GLN A 122 1.70 -22.53 2.14
C GLN A 122 2.47 -22.61 0.81
N LEU A 123 2.41 -21.56 -0.01
CA LEU A 123 3.21 -21.46 -1.23
C LEU A 123 4.65 -21.03 -0.95
N SER A 124 4.87 -20.27 0.12
CA SER A 124 6.20 -19.84 0.53
C SER A 124 6.95 -20.95 1.31
N PRO A 125 8.27 -21.09 1.11
CA PRO A 125 9.06 -22.07 1.84
C PRO A 125 9.05 -21.77 3.35
N PRO A 126 8.96 -22.79 4.21
CA PRO A 126 8.82 -22.59 5.64
C PRO A 126 10.08 -21.96 6.24
N PRO A 127 9.92 -21.23 7.37
CA PRO A 127 11.05 -20.68 8.09
C PRO A 127 11.95 -21.81 8.62
N GLY A 128 13.11 -21.99 8.02
CA GLY A 128 14.19 -22.88 8.40
C GLY A 128 14.61 -23.82 7.26
N SER A 129 13.89 -23.85 6.15
CA SER A 129 14.24 -24.70 5.01
C SER A 129 15.46 -24.12 4.29
N SER A 130 16.62 -24.71 4.57
CA SER A 130 17.89 -24.46 3.90
C SER A 130 17.78 -24.71 2.38
N LEU A 131 17.90 -23.64 1.59
CA LEU A 131 18.39 -23.71 0.20
C LEU A 131 19.90 -23.34 0.19
N PRO A 132 20.67 -23.77 -0.82
CA PRO A 132 22.03 -24.28 -0.63
C PRO A 132 23.06 -23.24 -0.13
N PRO A 133 24.10 -23.72 0.57
CA PRO A 133 25.05 -22.88 1.28
C PRO A 133 26.08 -22.30 0.32
N LEU A 134 25.78 -21.18 -0.36
CA LEU A 134 26.80 -20.48 -1.15
C LEU A 134 26.59 -18.97 -1.35
N VAL A 135 25.75 -18.31 -0.54
CA VAL A 135 25.67 -16.82 -0.49
C VAL A 135 25.58 -16.33 0.95
N LEU A 136 26.56 -16.71 1.77
CA LEU A 136 26.58 -16.43 3.22
C LEU A 136 27.35 -15.13 3.57
N LEU A 137 27.17 -14.05 2.80
CA LEU A 137 27.90 -12.79 3.07
C LEU A 137 27.14 -11.47 2.87
N THR A 138 25.83 -11.48 2.64
CA THR A 138 25.03 -10.25 2.72
C THR A 138 23.65 -10.60 3.25
N HIS A 139 23.12 -9.84 4.21
CA HIS A 139 21.73 -9.68 4.71
C HIS A 139 20.55 -10.47 4.05
N GLN A 140 20.70 -11.75 3.69
CA GLN A 140 19.69 -12.54 2.97
C GLN A 140 18.66 -13.09 3.96
N ILE A 141 17.73 -12.20 4.29
CA ILE A 141 16.42 -12.50 4.82
C ILE A 141 15.66 -13.19 3.67
N TYR A 142 15.28 -14.47 3.82
CA TYR A 142 14.28 -15.19 3.01
C TYR A 142 13.98 -14.61 1.63
N ALA A 143 14.80 -14.92 0.63
CA ALA A 143 14.48 -14.59 -0.75
C ALA A 143 13.65 -15.74 -1.35
N TRP A 144 12.37 -15.85 -0.98
CA TRP A 144 11.46 -16.70 -1.75
C TRP A 144 11.44 -16.17 -3.19
N GLN A 145 11.82 -17.02 -4.15
CA GLN A 145 11.77 -16.74 -5.58
C GLN A 145 10.64 -17.59 -6.17
N PRO A 146 9.39 -17.07 -6.21
CA PRO A 146 8.27 -17.84 -6.72
C PRO A 146 8.45 -18.18 -8.20
N THR A 147 8.08 -19.39 -8.59
CA THR A 147 8.01 -19.80 -10.00
C THR A 147 6.87 -19.05 -10.71
N GLU A 148 6.89 -19.02 -12.05
CA GLU A 148 5.79 -18.41 -12.83
C GLU A 148 4.41 -19.01 -12.48
N GLN A 149 4.36 -20.32 -12.25
CA GLN A 149 3.14 -20.99 -11.81
C GLN A 149 2.71 -20.54 -10.40
N GLN A 150 3.66 -20.40 -9.47
CA GLN A 150 3.36 -19.86 -8.13
C GLN A 150 2.85 -18.42 -8.22
N ILE A 151 3.47 -17.57 -9.06
CA ILE A 151 3.00 -16.20 -9.31
C ILE A 151 1.56 -16.21 -9.86
N ALA A 152 1.25 -17.08 -10.83
CA ALA A 152 -0.11 -17.20 -11.37
C ALA A 152 -1.12 -17.59 -10.27
N THR A 153 -0.75 -18.54 -9.41
CA THR A 153 -1.58 -18.92 -8.25
C THR A 153 -1.76 -17.76 -7.28
N VAL A 154 -0.70 -17.03 -6.94
CA VAL A 154 -0.76 -15.84 -6.07
C VAL A 154 -1.73 -14.81 -6.66
N ARG A 155 -1.67 -14.54 -7.96
CA ARG A 155 -2.59 -13.62 -8.64
C ARG A 155 -4.04 -14.08 -8.49
N GLN A 156 -4.32 -15.35 -8.74
CA GLN A 156 -5.67 -15.90 -8.61
C GLN A 156 -6.20 -15.77 -7.18
N LEU A 157 -5.36 -16.03 -6.18
CA LEU A 157 -5.71 -15.90 -4.76
C LEU A 157 -6.02 -14.44 -4.37
N LEU A 158 -5.23 -13.48 -4.88
CA LEU A 158 -5.42 -12.06 -4.57
C LEU A 158 -6.60 -11.44 -5.33
N CYS A 159 -6.95 -11.95 -6.52
CA CYS A 159 -8.08 -11.47 -7.33
C CYS A 159 -9.44 -12.01 -6.88
N LEU A 160 -9.53 -12.78 -5.79
CA LEU A 160 -10.82 -13.28 -5.28
C LEU A 160 -11.78 -12.14 -4.85
N ASP A 161 -11.25 -10.96 -4.53
CA ASP A 161 -12.00 -9.75 -4.26
C ASP A 161 -11.38 -8.59 -5.05
N ALA A 162 -12.07 -8.17 -6.12
CA ALA A 162 -11.55 -7.18 -7.06
C ALA A 162 -11.27 -5.82 -6.41
N ALA A 163 -12.14 -5.38 -5.48
CA ALA A 163 -11.99 -4.09 -4.81
C ALA A 163 -10.79 -4.08 -3.85
N ARG A 164 -10.60 -5.16 -3.07
CA ARG A 164 -9.38 -5.33 -2.26
C ARG A 164 -8.13 -5.42 -3.12
N TYR A 165 -8.21 -6.13 -4.24
CA TYR A 165 -7.10 -6.25 -5.17
C TYR A 165 -6.68 -4.87 -5.71
N ARG A 166 -7.63 -4.04 -6.14
CA ARG A 166 -7.34 -2.65 -6.58
C ARG A 166 -6.67 -1.84 -5.48
N CYS A 167 -7.19 -1.88 -4.25
CA CYS A 167 -6.56 -1.21 -3.10
C CYS A 167 -5.13 -1.72 -2.85
N LEU A 168 -4.92 -3.03 -2.91
CA LEU A 168 -3.63 -3.67 -2.71
C LEU A 168 -2.61 -3.26 -3.79
N VAL A 169 -3.02 -3.21 -5.05
CA VAL A 169 -2.17 -2.72 -6.16
C VAL A 169 -1.65 -1.31 -5.87
N ARG A 170 -2.49 -0.43 -5.30
CA ARG A 170 -2.13 0.95 -4.97
C ARG A 170 -1.13 1.02 -3.83
N VAL A 171 -1.33 0.21 -2.79
CA VAL A 171 -0.35 0.07 -1.70
C VAL A 171 0.98 -0.49 -2.23
N MET A 172 0.95 -1.44 -3.18
CA MET A 172 2.15 -2.00 -3.79
C MET A 172 2.88 -0.99 -4.68
N GLN A 173 2.17 -0.08 -5.36
CA GLN A 173 2.79 1.02 -6.10
C GLN A 173 3.57 1.96 -5.16
N LEU A 174 2.99 2.34 -4.03
CA LEU A 174 3.70 3.11 -3.01
C LEU A 174 4.91 2.34 -2.47
N ALA A 175 4.74 1.05 -2.17
CA ALA A 175 5.83 0.22 -1.64
C ALA A 175 7.01 0.16 -2.62
N ASN A 176 6.73 -0.09 -3.90
CA ASN A 176 7.73 -0.08 -4.97
C ASN A 176 8.39 1.30 -5.11
N HIS A 177 7.61 2.39 -5.00
CA HIS A 177 8.15 3.75 -5.03
C HIS A 177 9.18 3.97 -3.91
N ILE A 178 8.85 3.56 -2.67
CA ILE A 178 9.77 3.67 -1.52
C ILE A 178 11.03 2.82 -1.74
N LEU A 179 10.87 1.57 -2.22
CA LEU A 179 12.01 0.65 -2.45
C LEU A 179 12.95 1.13 -3.58
N GLN A 180 12.46 1.93 -4.52
CA GLN A 180 13.30 2.50 -5.59
C GLN A 180 14.15 3.68 -5.12
N VAL A 181 13.75 4.37 -4.05
CA VAL A 181 14.44 5.57 -3.56
C VAL A 181 15.49 5.26 -2.47
N GLN A 182 15.97 4.01 -2.40
CA GLN A 182 16.91 3.54 -1.36
C GLN A 182 18.33 4.16 -1.37
N GLN A 183 18.54 5.35 -1.93
CA GLN A 183 19.86 5.99 -1.95
C GLN A 183 20.35 6.42 -0.55
N THR A 184 19.45 6.62 0.42
CA THR A 184 19.77 7.14 1.76
C THR A 184 19.07 6.38 2.88
N ASP A 185 17.80 6.01 2.70
CA ASP A 185 17.04 5.23 3.68
C ASP A 185 16.99 3.74 3.31
N GLN A 186 17.69 2.91 4.10
CA GLN A 186 17.73 1.48 3.92
C GLN A 186 16.50 0.83 4.57
N ILE A 187 15.45 0.58 3.78
CA ILE A 187 14.37 -0.32 4.17
C ILE A 187 14.38 -1.57 3.30
N THR A 188 14.45 -2.75 3.92
CA THR A 188 14.30 -4.00 3.17
C THR A 188 12.83 -4.22 2.80
N PRO A 189 12.52 -4.97 1.73
CA PRO A 189 11.14 -5.33 1.40
C PRO A 189 10.39 -5.97 2.58
N ALA A 190 11.06 -6.86 3.34
CA ALA A 190 10.49 -7.46 4.54
C ALA A 190 10.28 -6.41 5.66
N GLY A 191 11.19 -5.46 5.83
CA GLY A 191 11.03 -4.35 6.77
C GLY A 191 9.86 -3.44 6.40
N LEU A 192 9.62 -3.23 5.11
CA LEU A 192 8.47 -2.48 4.61
C LEU A 192 7.16 -3.25 4.81
N ALA A 193 7.17 -4.57 4.63
CA ALA A 193 6.03 -5.44 4.91
C ALA A 193 5.55 -5.36 6.36
N VAL A 194 6.45 -5.15 7.33
CA VAL A 194 6.10 -4.91 8.74
C VAL A 194 5.27 -3.63 8.92
N LEU A 195 5.53 -2.61 8.10
CA LEU A 195 4.92 -1.29 8.26
C LEU A 195 3.56 -1.15 7.56
N LEU A 196 3.25 -2.03 6.61
CA LEU A 196 2.06 -1.96 5.79
C LEU A 196 0.91 -2.75 6.42
N PRO A 197 -0.24 -2.10 6.70
CA PRO A 197 -1.39 -2.75 7.34
C PRO A 197 -2.23 -3.50 6.32
N VAL A 198 -1.70 -4.64 5.87
CA VAL A 198 -2.34 -5.45 4.82
C VAL A 198 -3.24 -6.55 5.36
N THR A 199 -3.04 -6.99 6.61
CA THR A 199 -3.90 -7.98 7.27
C THR A 199 -4.78 -7.31 8.34
N SER A 200 -5.78 -8.04 8.82
CA SER A 200 -6.75 -7.61 9.84
C SER A 200 -6.12 -7.33 11.23
N GLY A 201 -4.88 -7.79 11.47
CA GLY A 201 -4.18 -7.63 12.74
C GLY A 201 -4.71 -8.54 13.86
N THR A 202 -5.62 -9.48 13.58
CA THR A 202 -6.23 -10.37 14.58
C THR A 202 -5.30 -11.47 15.09
N GLU A 203 -4.03 -11.50 14.66
CA GLU A 203 -3.19 -12.71 14.67
C GLU A 203 -1.93 -12.61 15.50
N VAL A 204 -1.89 -11.69 16.46
CA VAL A 204 -0.68 -11.42 17.25
C VAL A 204 -0.47 -12.47 18.36
N THR A 205 -0.62 -13.76 18.06
CA THR A 205 -0.29 -14.85 18.99
C THR A 205 0.99 -15.59 18.61
N ASP A 206 1.37 -15.63 17.32
CA ASP A 206 2.58 -16.33 16.87
C ASP A 206 3.56 -15.41 16.14
N VAL A 207 4.67 -15.09 16.81
CA VAL A 207 5.76 -14.27 16.26
C VAL A 207 6.45 -14.95 15.07
N ALA A 208 6.53 -16.29 15.03
CA ALA A 208 7.17 -17.01 13.95
C ALA A 208 6.33 -16.90 12.66
N MET A 209 5.02 -17.09 12.79
CA MET A 209 4.07 -16.89 11.68
C MET A 209 4.10 -15.45 11.17
N LEU A 210 4.13 -14.46 12.06
CA LEU A 210 4.22 -13.05 11.68
C LEU A 210 5.52 -12.75 10.90
N LYS A 211 6.65 -13.28 11.34
CA LYS A 211 7.93 -13.16 10.61
C LYS A 211 7.87 -13.84 9.24
N HIS A 212 7.26 -15.03 9.16
CA HIS A 212 7.08 -15.74 7.90
C HIS A 212 6.20 -14.95 6.93
N TRP A 213 5.12 -14.35 7.42
CA TRP A 213 4.27 -13.46 6.64
C TRP A 213 5.02 -12.26 6.10
N HIS A 214 5.76 -11.53 6.94
CA HIS A 214 6.53 -10.37 6.46
C HIS A 214 7.59 -10.75 5.43
N ALA A 215 8.21 -11.92 5.56
CA ALA A 215 9.15 -12.45 4.57
C ALA A 215 8.44 -12.81 3.25
N CYS A 216 7.34 -13.56 3.31
CA CYS A 216 6.51 -13.91 2.16
C CYS A 216 6.03 -12.65 1.43
N PHE A 217 5.44 -11.72 2.15
CA PHE A 217 4.90 -10.49 1.59
C PHE A 217 5.99 -9.56 1.05
N GLY A 218 7.14 -9.47 1.73
CA GLY A 218 8.32 -8.76 1.23
C GLY A 218 8.85 -9.34 -0.07
N ALA A 219 8.85 -10.67 -0.25
CA ALA A 219 9.20 -11.31 -1.51
C ALA A 219 8.18 -10.99 -2.62
N LEU A 220 6.88 -10.96 -2.31
CA LEU A 220 5.88 -10.53 -3.29
C LEU A 220 6.09 -9.08 -3.76
N MET A 221 6.55 -8.18 -2.87
CA MET A 221 6.91 -6.81 -3.27
C MET A 221 8.10 -6.76 -4.24
N THR A 222 9.11 -7.63 -4.08
CA THR A 222 10.23 -7.68 -5.03
C THR A 222 9.79 -8.18 -6.41
N HIS A 223 8.70 -8.95 -6.47
CA HIS A 223 8.06 -9.40 -7.70
C HIS A 223 6.82 -8.58 -8.06
N CYS A 224 6.73 -7.33 -7.57
CA CYS A 224 5.51 -6.51 -7.65
C CYS A 224 4.93 -6.45 -9.05
N TRP A 225 5.77 -6.32 -10.09
CA TRP A 225 5.28 -6.27 -11.46
C TRP A 225 4.60 -7.56 -11.89
N HIS A 226 5.19 -8.71 -11.62
CA HIS A 226 4.63 -9.99 -12.05
C HIS A 226 3.35 -10.37 -11.29
N VAL A 227 3.24 -9.93 -10.04
CA VAL A 227 2.11 -10.25 -9.16
C VAL A 227 0.97 -9.24 -9.31
N PHE A 228 1.27 -7.95 -9.43
CA PHE A 228 0.28 -6.88 -9.39
C PHE A 228 0.11 -6.16 -10.73
N GLU A 229 0.62 -6.72 -11.83
CA GLU A 229 0.36 -6.18 -13.15
C GLU A 229 -1.15 -6.06 -13.37
N PRO A 230 -1.65 -4.91 -13.82
CA PRO A 230 -3.00 -4.78 -14.34
C PRO A 230 -3.18 -5.77 -15.50
N SER A 231 -3.68 -6.97 -15.25
CA SER A 231 -4.19 -7.82 -16.32
C SER A 231 -5.28 -7.03 -17.02
N ALA A 232 -5.18 -6.81 -18.33
CA ALA A 232 -6.20 -6.10 -19.12
C ALA A 232 -7.62 -6.62 -18.88
N HIS A 233 -7.76 -7.87 -18.43
CA HIS A 233 -9.02 -8.52 -18.10
C HIS A 233 -9.72 -7.99 -16.83
N VAL A 234 -9.00 -7.48 -15.82
CA VAL A 234 -9.62 -7.02 -14.55
C VAL A 234 -10.30 -5.64 -14.71
N TYR A 235 -9.86 -4.85 -15.69
CA TYR A 235 -10.42 -3.52 -15.97
C TYR A 235 -11.48 -3.52 -17.08
N ALA A 236 -11.67 -4.64 -17.77
CA ALA A 236 -12.62 -4.74 -18.88
C ALA A 236 -14.08 -4.85 -18.42
N GLU A 237 -14.34 -5.29 -17.18
CA GLU A 237 -15.71 -5.56 -16.71
C GLU A 237 -16.40 -4.34 -16.06
N ASP A 238 -15.66 -3.31 -15.63
CA ASP A 238 -16.21 -2.16 -14.87
C ASP A 238 -16.42 -0.87 -15.71
N HIS A 239 -16.18 -0.88 -17.02
CA HIS A 239 -16.23 0.34 -17.86
C HIS A 239 -17.54 0.58 -18.64
N SER A 240 -18.66 0.05 -18.18
CA SER A 240 -19.97 0.35 -18.78
C SER A 240 -20.65 1.64 -18.28
N SER A 241 -20.07 2.37 -17.33
CA SER A 241 -20.69 3.62 -16.83
C SER A 241 -19.73 4.64 -16.19
N ALA A 242 -18.90 5.33 -17.00
CA ALA A 242 -18.53 6.75 -16.82
C ALA A 242 -17.43 7.18 -17.82
N PRO A 243 -17.54 8.35 -18.48
CA PRO A 243 -16.43 8.94 -19.21
C PRO A 243 -15.66 9.88 -18.26
N HIS A 244 -14.59 9.39 -17.65
CA HIS A 244 -13.54 10.28 -17.14
C HIS A 244 -12.17 9.79 -17.64
N THR A 245 -11.64 10.59 -18.54
CA THR A 245 -10.26 10.60 -19.00
C THR A 245 -9.32 10.86 -17.82
N SER A 246 -8.72 9.82 -17.26
CA SER A 246 -7.36 9.92 -16.71
C SER A 246 -6.49 8.94 -17.47
N GLY A 247 -5.64 9.50 -18.34
CA GLY A 247 -4.68 8.72 -19.11
C GLY A 247 -3.77 7.95 -18.18
N TRP A 248 -3.92 6.63 -18.18
CA TRP A 248 -2.83 5.73 -17.85
C TRP A 248 -1.75 5.89 -18.92
N GLN A 249 -1.00 6.99 -18.87
CA GLN A 249 0.31 6.99 -19.48
C GLN A 249 1.17 6.07 -18.64
N LEU A 250 1.22 4.80 -19.07
CA LEU A 250 2.32 3.89 -18.81
C LEU A 250 3.61 4.72 -18.79
N VAL A 251 4.22 4.84 -17.61
CA VAL A 251 5.60 5.30 -17.50
C VAL A 251 6.44 4.27 -18.26
N ALA A 252 6.65 4.51 -19.55
CA ALA A 252 7.29 3.62 -20.52
C ALA A 252 8.81 3.44 -20.27
N GLY A 253 9.28 3.72 -19.05
CA GLY A 253 10.69 3.63 -18.66
C GLY A 253 11.09 2.32 -17.97
N TRP A 254 10.14 1.41 -17.71
CA TRP A 254 10.35 0.28 -16.78
C TRP A 254 10.82 -1.03 -17.42
N ARG A 255 11.75 -0.99 -18.38
CA ARG A 255 12.52 -2.22 -18.68
C ARG A 255 13.74 -2.26 -17.76
N PRO A 256 13.89 -3.27 -16.89
CA PRO A 256 15.19 -3.52 -16.31
C PRO A 256 16.16 -3.72 -17.48
N LYS A 257 17.26 -2.95 -17.53
CA LYS A 257 18.37 -3.30 -18.40
C LYS A 257 18.85 -4.66 -17.93
N ALA A 258 18.55 -5.70 -18.71
CA ALA A 258 19.17 -7.00 -18.54
C ALA A 258 20.69 -6.76 -18.50
N LYS A 259 21.32 -7.15 -17.39
CA LYS A 259 22.77 -7.28 -17.32
C LYS A 259 23.15 -8.63 -17.90
#